data_AF-A0A3P8T6X8-F1
#
_entry.id   AF-A0A3P8T6X8-F1
#
_cell.length_a   1.000
_cell.length_b   1.000
_cell.length_c   1.000
_cell.angle_alpha   90.00
_cell.angle_beta   90.00
_cell.angle_gamma   90.00
#
_symmetry.space_group_name_H-M   'P 1'
#
loop_
_entity.id
_entity.type
_entity.pdbx_description
1 polymer ?
#
loop_
_entity_poly.entity_id
_entity_poly.type
_entity_poly.pdbx_seq_one_letter_code
_entity_poly.pdbx_strand_id
1 'polypeptide(L)'
;SCLSNLVVPNCNSLSSSIDSQELLPSSSPAPSSAKWRLPDSCPDPCLICQSRPKNGCIVHGQTGHLMSCYVCARKLKKRDKLCPVCRLPIQSVVLTYLS
;
A
#
# COMPACT_ATOMS: atom_id res chain seq x y z
N SER A 1 26.82 13.10 -9.00
CA SER A 1 26.04 14.35 -8.91
C SER A 1 24.59 14.00 -9.22
N CYS A 2 23.61 14.06 -8.33
CA CYS A 2 23.48 14.62 -6.99
C CYS A 2 22.49 13.74 -6.20
N LEU A 3 22.58 13.84 -4.87
CA LEU A 3 21.71 13.18 -3.89
C LEU A 3 20.22 13.38 -4.17
N SER A 4 19.42 12.37 -3.87
CA SER A 4 18.17 12.57 -3.12
C SER A 4 17.87 11.36 -2.25
N ASN A 5 18.30 11.47 -0.98
CA ASN A 5 17.65 10.78 0.12
C ASN A 5 16.17 11.20 0.13
N LEU A 6 15.28 10.37 -0.40
CA LEU A 6 13.86 10.45 -0.09
C LEU A 6 13.58 9.35 0.91
N VAL A 7 13.84 9.68 2.18
CA VAL A 7 13.10 9.09 3.30
C VAL A 7 11.64 9.38 2.98
N VAL A 8 10.91 8.37 2.51
CA VAL A 8 9.45 8.46 2.42
C VAL A 8 8.97 8.36 3.87
N PRO A 9 8.38 9.42 4.44
CA PRO A 9 7.87 9.34 5.80
C PRO A 9 6.64 8.45 5.76
N ASN A 10 6.75 7.25 6.34
CA ASN A 10 5.60 6.42 6.64
C ASN A 10 4.86 7.09 7.79
N CYS A 11 3.85 7.91 7.46
CA CYS A 11 3.01 8.57 8.43
C CYS A 11 1.78 7.71 8.75
N ASN A 12 1.64 7.45 10.05
CA ASN A 12 0.41 7.18 10.82
C ASN A 12 -0.15 5.73 10.82
N SER A 13 -0.48 5.10 11.96
CA SER A 13 -0.62 5.62 13.34
C SER A 13 -0.57 4.50 14.41
N LEU A 14 -0.22 4.92 15.64
CA LEU A 14 -0.24 4.25 16.94
C LEU A 14 -1.55 3.52 17.34
N SER A 15 -1.37 2.39 18.05
CA SER A 15 -2.00 2.00 19.33
C SER A 15 -1.21 0.79 19.84
N SER A 16 -0.73 0.60 21.07
CA SER A 16 -0.77 1.27 22.38
C SER A 16 0.28 0.55 23.26
N SER A 17 0.92 1.24 24.20
CA SER A 17 2.04 0.73 25.02
C SER A 17 1.62 -0.03 26.30
N ILE A 18 2.56 -0.84 26.85
CA ILE A 18 2.72 -1.41 28.24
C ILE A 18 1.96 -2.75 28.47
N ASP A 19 2.49 -3.89 29.01
CA ASP A 19 3.56 -4.17 29.99
C ASP A 19 4.10 -5.65 29.98
N SER A 20 5.38 -5.78 30.38
CA SER A 20 6.12 -6.84 31.13
C SER A 20 6.32 -8.33 30.73
N GLN A 21 7.60 -8.62 30.36
CA GLN A 21 8.63 -9.55 30.91
C GLN A 21 8.34 -11.03 31.28
N GLU A 22 9.15 -11.96 30.73
CA GLU A 22 9.91 -13.01 31.47
C GLU A 22 10.92 -13.77 30.54
N LEU A 23 11.93 -14.38 31.17
CA LEU A 23 13.32 -14.65 30.76
C LEU A 23 13.69 -15.92 29.92
N LEU A 24 14.81 -15.81 29.14
CA LEU A 24 15.91 -16.78 28.81
C LEU A 24 15.71 -17.96 27.79
N PRO A 25 16.79 -18.63 27.27
CA PRO A 25 18.22 -18.27 27.07
C PRO A 25 18.80 -18.57 25.65
N SER A 26 20.05 -18.11 25.49
CA SER A 26 21.09 -18.21 24.45
C SER A 26 21.31 -19.51 23.64
N SER A 27 21.51 -19.35 22.31
CA SER A 27 22.66 -19.92 21.57
C SER A 27 22.67 -19.45 20.10
N SER A 28 23.66 -18.63 19.73
CA SER A 28 23.91 -18.20 18.34
C SER A 28 24.72 -19.24 17.56
N PRO A 29 24.47 -19.38 16.25
CA PRO A 29 25.56 -19.50 15.29
C PRO A 29 25.54 -18.34 14.28
N ALA A 30 26.74 -18.02 13.80
CA ALA A 30 27.18 -16.86 13.01
C ALA A 30 26.34 -16.50 11.76
N PRO A 31 26.41 -15.24 11.27
CA PRO A 31 25.59 -14.75 10.16
C PRO A 31 26.13 -15.27 8.83
N SER A 32 25.60 -16.39 8.34
CA SER A 32 25.84 -16.82 6.97
C SER A 32 25.09 -15.89 6.03
N SER A 33 25.81 -14.90 5.49
CA SER A 33 25.49 -14.20 4.24
C SER A 33 23.99 -14.00 4.03
N ALA A 34 23.40 -13.08 4.79
CA ALA A 34 22.09 -12.54 4.46
C ALA A 34 22.24 -11.81 3.12
N LYS A 35 22.11 -12.56 2.03
CA LYS A 35 21.90 -12.00 0.71
C LYS A 35 20.72 -11.06 0.88
N TRP A 36 20.97 -9.76 0.71
CA TRP A 36 19.93 -8.76 0.52
C TRP A 36 19.17 -9.16 -0.74
N ARG A 37 18.23 -10.10 -0.59
CA ARG A 37 17.20 -10.34 -1.59
C ARG A 37 16.41 -9.05 -1.51
N LEU A 38 16.61 -8.16 -2.49
CA LEU A 38 15.56 -7.22 -2.80
C LEU A 38 14.28 -8.07 -2.87
N PRO A 39 13.21 -7.70 -2.15
CA PRO A 39 11.92 -8.29 -2.44
C PRO A 39 11.78 -8.22 -3.96
N ASP A 40 11.46 -9.33 -4.62
CA ASP A 40 10.94 -9.27 -5.99
C ASP A 40 9.76 -8.31 -5.87
N SER A 41 9.97 -7.05 -6.23
CA SER A 41 9.12 -5.96 -5.76
C SER A 41 7.89 -5.97 -6.64
N CYS A 42 7.05 -6.98 -6.42
CA CYS A 42 5.73 -7.04 -6.97
C CYS A 42 5.01 -5.83 -6.37
N PRO A 43 4.49 -4.93 -7.21
CA PRO A 43 3.73 -3.80 -6.70
C PRO A 43 2.56 -4.35 -5.89
N ASP A 44 2.33 -3.75 -4.72
CA ASP A 44 1.24 -4.14 -3.82
C ASP A 44 -0.06 -4.34 -4.59
N PRO A 45 -0.80 -5.43 -4.33
CA PRO A 45 -2.04 -5.69 -5.04
C PRO A 45 -3.14 -4.69 -4.63
N CYS A 46 -4.21 -4.68 -5.41
CA CYS A 46 -5.46 -3.98 -5.10
C CYS A 46 -5.88 -4.22 -3.64
N LEU A 47 -6.07 -3.15 -2.86
CA LEU A 47 -6.41 -3.27 -1.43
C LEU A 47 -7.78 -3.91 -1.16
N ILE A 48 -8.65 -3.96 -2.18
CA ILE A 48 -10.02 -4.49 -2.06
C ILE A 48 -10.07 -5.99 -2.32
N CYS A 49 -9.34 -6.49 -3.34
CA CYS A 49 -9.41 -7.89 -3.75
C CYS A 49 -8.11 -8.66 -3.63
N GLN A 50 -7.01 -7.98 -3.30
CA GLN A 50 -5.67 -8.54 -3.04
C GLN A 50 -5.16 -9.52 -4.12
N SER A 51 -5.64 -9.39 -5.36
CA SER A 51 -5.42 -10.36 -6.44
C SER A 51 -5.03 -9.76 -7.79
N ARG A 52 -5.21 -8.44 -7.96
CA ARG A 52 -4.98 -7.75 -9.24
C ARG A 52 -4.13 -6.51 -9.00
N PRO A 53 -3.36 -6.05 -10.00
CA PRO A 53 -2.55 -4.85 -9.86
C PRO A 53 -3.42 -3.61 -9.60
N LYS A 54 -2.81 -2.59 -9.00
CA LYS A 54 -3.42 -1.27 -8.82
C LYS A 54 -3.41 -0.53 -10.16
N ASN A 55 -4.46 -0.72 -10.95
CA ASN A 55 -4.65 -0.08 -12.25
C ASN A 55 -6.01 0.62 -12.40
N GLY A 56 -6.77 0.76 -11.31
CA GLY A 56 -8.04 1.47 -11.27
C GLY A 56 -7.92 2.76 -10.47
N CYS A 57 -7.75 3.89 -11.16
CA CYS A 57 -7.75 5.20 -10.54
C CYS A 57 -9.20 5.67 -10.29
N ILE A 58 -9.50 6.02 -9.04
CA ILE A 58 -10.78 6.62 -8.65
C ILE A 58 -10.65 8.14 -8.73
N VAL A 59 -11.37 8.77 -9.66
CA VAL A 59 -11.29 10.21 -9.92
C VAL A 59 -12.41 10.96 -9.21
N HIS A 60 -12.03 12.05 -8.55
CA HIS A 60 -12.95 13.00 -7.91
C HIS A 60 -12.34 14.42 -7.97
N GLY A 61 -13.09 15.36 -8.54
CA GLY A 61 -12.60 16.71 -8.82
C GLY A 61 -11.41 16.67 -9.78
N GLN A 62 -10.30 17.30 -9.36
CA GLN A 62 -9.05 17.39 -10.13
C GLN A 62 -8.02 16.33 -9.69
N THR A 63 -8.41 15.40 -8.81
CA THR A 63 -7.48 14.43 -8.20
C THR A 63 -8.00 13.00 -8.35
N GLY A 64 -7.14 12.03 -8.08
CA GLY A 64 -7.54 10.63 -8.03
C GLY A 64 -6.67 9.77 -7.13
N HIS A 65 -7.24 8.67 -6.64
CA HIS A 65 -6.53 7.70 -5.79
C HIS A 65 -6.33 6.37 -6.54
N LEU A 66 -5.08 5.94 -6.67
CA LEU A 66 -4.69 4.66 -7.29
C LEU A 66 -4.36 3.62 -6.20
N MET A 67 -5.39 2.98 -5.67
CA MET A 67 -5.26 1.97 -4.60
C MET A 67 -5.92 0.62 -4.94
N SER A 68 -6.70 0.56 -6.02
CA SER A 68 -7.50 -0.61 -6.40
C SER A 68 -7.27 -1.00 -7.85
N CYS A 69 -7.64 -2.23 -8.20
CA CYS A 69 -7.77 -2.63 -9.60
C CYS A 69 -9.02 -2.00 -10.23
N TYR A 70 -9.00 -1.90 -11.56
CA TYR A 70 -10.08 -1.30 -12.33
C TYR A 70 -11.45 -1.95 -12.08
N VAL A 71 -11.48 -3.27 -11.93
CA VAL A 71 -12.73 -4.01 -11.66
C VAL A 71 -13.33 -3.63 -10.30
N CYS A 72 -12.51 -3.51 -9.25
CA CYS A 72 -13.00 -3.12 -7.93
C CYS A 72 -13.43 -1.65 -7.90
N ALA A 73 -12.64 -0.75 -8.51
CA ALA A 73 -13.00 0.66 -8.63
C ALA A 73 -14.36 0.86 -9.35
N ARG A 74 -14.58 0.16 -10.47
CA ARG A 74 -15.88 0.20 -11.17
C ARG A 74 -17.04 -0.32 -10.33
N LYS A 75 -16.82 -1.37 -9.52
CA LYS A 75 -17.85 -1.88 -8.59
C LYS A 75 -18.21 -0.82 -7.54
N LEU A 76 -17.24 -0.06 -7.03
CA LEU A 76 -17.51 1.04 -6.10
C LEU A 76 -18.35 2.14 -6.77
N LYS A 77 -17.95 2.60 -7.95
CA LYS A 77 -18.71 3.62 -8.71
C LYS A 77 -20.13 3.14 -9.05
N LYS A 78 -20.30 1.90 -9.53
CA LYS A 78 -21.62 1.34 -9.88
C LYS A 78 -22.58 1.26 -8.69
N ARG A 79 -22.05 1.04 -7.48
CA ARG A 79 -22.82 0.96 -6.23
C ARG A 79 -22.93 2.30 -5.51
N ASP A 80 -22.55 3.39 -6.18
CA ASP A 80 -22.51 4.76 -5.66
C ASP A 80 -21.82 4.86 -4.29
N LYS A 81 -20.70 4.12 -4.13
CA LYS A 81 -19.87 4.20 -2.93
C LYS A 81 -18.89 5.36 -3.05
N LEU A 82 -18.53 5.93 -1.91
CA LEU A 82 -17.52 6.98 -1.80
C LEU A 82 -16.11 6.41 -2.00
N CYS A 83 -15.16 7.28 -2.33
CA CYS A 83 -13.75 6.92 -2.40
C CYS A 83 -13.27 6.34 -1.05
N PRO A 84 -12.63 5.15 -1.00
CA PRO A 84 -12.16 4.55 0.25
C PRO A 84 -11.11 5.37 1.01
N VAL A 85 -10.39 6.26 0.30
CA VAL A 85 -9.30 7.06 0.89
C VAL A 85 -9.83 8.37 1.47
N CYS A 86 -10.46 9.20 0.65
CA CYS A 86 -10.88 10.56 1.03
C CYS A 86 -12.39 10.71 1.26
N ARG A 87 -13.19 9.66 1.05
CA ARG A 87 -14.65 9.68 1.18
C ARG A 87 -15.38 10.68 0.27
N LEU A 88 -14.73 11.17 -0.78
CA LEU A 88 -15.39 12.02 -1.79
C LEU A 88 -16.19 11.17 -2.80
N PRO A 89 -17.28 11.72 -3.39
CA PRO A 89 -18.05 11.03 -4.41
C PRO A 89 -17.19 10.67 -5.62
N ILE A 90 -17.27 9.43 -6.08
CA ILE A 90 -16.52 8.97 -7.25
C ILE A 90 -17.17 9.56 -8.49
N GLN A 91 -16.47 10.41 -9.25
CA GLN A 91 -16.99 10.98 -10.49
C GLN A 91 -16.80 10.01 -11.66
N SER A 92 -15.60 9.46 -11.80
CA SER A 92 -15.26 8.47 -12.83
C SER A 92 -14.18 7.50 -12.35
N VAL A 93 -13.94 6.45 -13.13
CA VAL A 93 -12.87 5.47 -12.89
C VAL A 93 -12.06 5.33 -14.17
N VAL A 94 -10.74 5.46 -14.06
CA VAL A 94 -9.81 5.37 -15.20
C VAL A 94 -8.97 4.10 -15.09
N LEU A 95 -8.83 3.38 -16.20
CA LEU A 95 -7.87 2.29 -16.32
C LEU A 95 -6.48 2.89 -16.59
N THR A 96 -5.56 2.68 -15.66
CA THR A 96 -4.19 3.23 -15.71
C THR A 96 -3.22 2.16 -16.19
N TYR A 97 -2.41 2.50 -17.20
CA TYR A 97 -1.30 1.68 -17.67
C TYR A 97 0.01 2.30 -17.17
N LEU A 98 0.85 1.50 -16.52
CA LEU A 98 2.17 1.92 -16.02
C LEU A 98 3.23 1.16 -16.82
N SER A 99 4.24 1.88 -17.31
CA SER A 99 5.37 1.39 -18.12
C SER A 99 6.67 1.42 -17.33
#